data_AF-V9Z9M0-F1
#
_entry.id   AF-V9Z9M0-F1
#
_cell.length_a   1.000
_cell.length_b   1.000
_cell.length_c   1.000
_cell.angle_alpha   90.00
_cell.angle_beta   90.00
_cell.angle_gamma   90.00
#
_symmetry.space_group_name_H-M   'P 1'
#
loop_
_entity.id
_entity.type
_entity.pdbx_description
1 polymer ?
#
loop_
_entity_poly.entity_id
_entity_poly.type
_entity_poly.pdbx_seq_one_letter_code
_entity_poly.pdbx_strand_id
1 'polypeptide(L)' 'MAQDVPWDDYPMRRSADPAKRDMELIHDACGEHLCDVEHGDTLPVLAGVVTDHDAACPHSRTMR' A
#
# COMPACT_ATOMS: atom_id res chain seq x y z
N MET A 1 -9.16 -8.67 16.74
CA MET A 1 -9.34 -7.21 16.69
C MET A 1 -8.95 -6.80 15.27
N ALA A 2 -9.90 -6.38 14.44
CA ALA A 2 -9.55 -5.81 13.13
C ALA A 2 -8.90 -4.45 13.40
N GLN A 3 -7.67 -4.25 12.95
CA GLN A 3 -6.97 -2.98 13.08
C GLN A 3 -7.65 -2.00 12.10
N ASP A 4 -7.94 -0.77 12.56
CA ASP A 4 -8.58 0.28 11.76
C ASP A 4 -7.54 0.87 10.80
N VAL A 5 -7.23 0.13 9.74
CA VAL A 5 -6.26 0.53 8.72
C VAL A 5 -6.86 1.67 7.89
N PRO A 6 -6.19 2.84 7.75
CA PRO A 6 -6.65 3.95 6.94
C PRO A 6 -6.39 3.67 5.45
N TRP A 7 -7.21 2.82 4.82
CA TRP A 7 -7.02 2.37 3.44
C TRP A 7 -6.89 3.50 2.40
N ASP A 8 -7.44 4.68 2.68
CA ASP A 8 -7.30 5.86 1.81
C ASP A 8 -5.85 6.37 1.69
N ASP A 9 -4.97 6.06 2.65
CA ASP A 9 -3.54 6.42 2.62
C ASP A 9 -2.68 5.46 1.78
N TYR A 10 -3.30 4.42 1.20
CA TYR A 10 -2.62 3.37 0.44
C TYR A 10 -3.12 3.27 -1.01
N PRO A 11 -2.98 4.34 -1.82
CA PRO A 11 -3.45 4.31 -3.19
C PRO A 11 -2.65 3.34 -4.07
N MET A 12 -3.36 2.70 -5.00
CA MET A 12 -2.75 2.07 -6.18
C MET A 12 -2.57 3.13 -7.26
N ARG A 13 -1.34 3.33 -7.72
CA ARG A 13 -0.98 4.29 -8.77
C ARG A 13 -0.40 3.57 -9.97
N ARG A 14 -0.47 4.18 -11.15
CA ARG A 14 0.34 3.66 -12.27
C ARG A 14 1.81 3.90 -11.95
N SER A 15 2.64 2.91 -12.27
CA SER A 15 4.09 3.08 -12.24
C SER A 15 4.53 4.31 -13.06
N ALA A 16 5.51 5.03 -12.53
CA ALA A 16 6.19 6.12 -13.25
C ALA A 16 7.15 5.59 -14.33
N ASP A 17 7.60 4.34 -14.22
CA ASP A 17 8.39 3.67 -15.26
C ASP A 17 7.46 3.28 -16.43
N PRO A 18 7.66 3.85 -17.63
CA PRO A 18 6.83 3.55 -18.80
C PRO A 18 7.00 2.12 -19.35
N ALA A 19 8.03 1.39 -18.92
CA ALA A 19 8.22 -0.02 -19.26
C ALA A 19 7.33 -0.94 -18.42
N LYS A 20 6.96 -0.52 -17.21
CA LYS A 20 6.02 -1.24 -16.35
C LYS A 20 4.58 -0.98 -16.78
N ARG A 21 3.75 -2.02 -16.74
CA ARG A 21 2.31 -1.92 -17.04
C ARG A 21 1.44 -2.05 -15.80
N ASP A 22 2.04 -2.51 -14.71
CA ASP A 22 1.38 -2.83 -13.47
C ASP A 22 1.13 -1.57 -12.63
N MET A 23 0.21 -1.68 -11.69
CA MET A 23 0.00 -0.63 -10.70
C MET A 23 1.00 -0.83 -9.55
N GLU A 24 1.26 0.22 -8.81
CA GLU A 24 2.14 0.23 -7.65
C GLU A 24 1.29 0.60 -6.43
N LEU A 25 1.37 -0.21 -5.37
CA LEU A 25 0.77 0.08 -4.08
C LEU A 25 1.75 0.93 -3.27
N ILE A 26 1.33 2.13 -2.89
CA ILE A 26 2.19 3.12 -2.24
C ILE A 26 1.51 3.61 -0.97
N HIS A 27 2.26 3.79 0.11
CA HIS A 27 1.78 4.51 1.30
C HIS A 27 2.08 5.99 1.15
N ASP A 28 1.06 6.84 1.01
CA ASP A 28 1.23 8.27 0.74
C ASP A 28 1.92 9.02 1.88
N ALA A 29 1.64 8.65 3.14
CA ALA A 29 2.16 9.37 4.29
C ALA A 29 3.69 9.23 4.46
N CYS A 30 4.27 8.08 4.08
CA CYS A 30 5.72 7.89 4.11
C CYS A 30 6.38 7.83 2.72
N GLY A 31 5.58 7.80 1.65
CA GLY A 31 6.05 7.69 0.26
C GLY A 31 6.62 6.32 -0.11
N GLU A 32 6.45 5.29 0.72
CA GLU A 32 7.04 3.97 0.49
C GLU A 32 6.25 3.18 -0.54
N HIS A 33 6.96 2.66 -1.53
CA HIS A 33 6.43 1.65 -2.44
C HIS A 33 6.40 0.30 -1.73
N LEU A 34 5.19 -0.25 -1.54
CA LEU A 34 5.00 -1.51 -0.83
C LEU A 34 5.17 -2.71 -1.76
N CYS A 35 4.49 -2.69 -2.90
CA CYS A 35 4.59 -3.73 -3.91
C CYS A 35 4.06 -3.27 -5.27
N ASP A 36 4.57 -3.90 -6.33
CA ASP A 36 3.92 -3.92 -7.64
C ASP A 36 2.64 -4.79 -7.51
N VAL A 37 1.51 -4.30 -8.02
CA VAL A 37 0.22 -4.99 -8.05
C VAL A 37 0.10 -5.74 -9.37
N GLU A 38 0.32 -7.04 -9.30
CA GLU A 38 0.30 -7.93 -10.45
C GLU A 38 -1.11 -8.49 -10.70
N HIS A 39 -1.36 -8.97 -11.92
CA HIS A 39 -2.64 -9.57 -12.30
C HIS A 39 -3.06 -10.76 -11.40
N GLY A 40 -2.09 -11.46 -10.81
CA GLY A 40 -2.32 -12.61 -9.92
C GLY A 40 -2.58 -12.25 -8.47
N ASP A 41 -2.41 -10.98 -8.08
CA ASP A 41 -2.59 -10.58 -6.69
C ASP A 41 -4.05 -10.62 -6.27
N THR A 42 -4.25 -11.10 -5.05
CA THR A 42 -5.58 -11.19 -4.46
C THR A 42 -5.75 -10.11 -3.40
N LEU A 43 -6.99 -9.64 -3.20
CA LEU A 43 -7.28 -8.64 -2.17
C LEU A 43 -6.75 -9.02 -0.77
N PRO A 44 -6.82 -10.30 -0.32
CA PRO A 44 -6.22 -10.69 0.96
C PRO A 44 -4.70 -10.51 1.02
N VAL A 45 -3.98 -10.73 -0.08
CA VAL A 45 -2.52 -10.54 -0.13
C VAL A 45 -2.20 -9.05 0.00
N LEU A 46 -2.84 -8.21 -0.82
CA LEU A 46 -2.65 -6.76 -0.78
C LEU A 46 -3.04 -6.19 0.59
N ALA A 47 -4.14 -6.68 1.18
CA ALA A 47 -4.56 -6.28 2.51
C ALA A 47 -3.57 -6.68 3.60
N GLY A 48 -2.91 -7.84 3.46
CA GLY A 48 -1.84 -8.27 4.35
C GLY A 48 -0.64 -7.33 4.28
N VAL A 49 -0.19 -6.98 3.07
CA VAL A 49 0.91 -6.03 2.85
C VAL A 49 0.63 -4.68 3.52
N VAL A 50 -0.56 -4.12 3.32
CA VAL A 50 -0.96 -2.87 3.97
C VAL A 50 -0.99 -3.01 5.49
N THR A 51 -1.59 -4.08 6.02
CA THR A 51 -1.72 -4.27 7.47
C THR A 51 -0.36 -4.41 8.15
N ASP A 52 0.56 -5.15 7.53
CA ASP A 52 1.91 -5.35 8.04
C ASP A 52 2.71 -4.04 8.00
N HIS A 53 2.58 -3.27 6.92
CA HIS A 53 3.21 -1.95 6.80
C HIS A 53 2.66 -0.96 7.82
N ASP A 54 1.33 -0.88 7.96
CA ASP A 54 0.65 0.03 8.88
C ASP A 54 1.10 -0.17 10.33
N ALA A 55 1.27 -1.44 10.73
CA ALA A 55 1.74 -1.82 12.06
C ALA A 55 3.20 -1.42 12.33
N ALA A 56 4.03 -1.33 11.29
CA ALA A 56 5.45 -1.01 11.39
C ALA A 56 5.79 0.46 11.09
N CYS A 57 4.95 1.15 10.32
CA CYS A 57 5.24 2.49 9.84
C CYS A 57 5.01 3.55 10.93
N PRO A 58 5.99 4.39 11.29
CA PRO A 58 5.77 5.45 12.28
C PRO A 58 4.85 6.57 11.77
N HIS A 59 4.65 6.66 10.46
CA HIS A 59 3.79 7.68 9.83
C HIS A 59 2.31 7.31 9.82
N SER A 60 1.95 6.02 9.96
CA SER A 60 0.55 5.56 9.96
C SER A 60 -0.28 6.12 11.11
N ARG A 61 0.37 6.47 12.23
CA ARG A 61 -0.28 6.97 13.45
C ARG A 61 -0.26 8.49 13.57
N THR A 62 0.38 9.18 12.63
CA THR A 62 0.74 10.61 12.76
C THR A 62 -0.21 11.55 11.99
N MET A 63 -1.13 11.03 11.17
CA MET A 63 -2.08 11.84 10.38
C MET A 63 -3.52 11.87 10.93
N ARG A 64 -3.70 11.90 12.26
CA ARG A 64 -5.00 12.23 12.89
C ARG A 64 -4.96 13.56 13.65
#